data_AF-A0A1B7NPQ0-F1
#
_entry.id   AF-A0A1B7NPQ0-F1
#
_cell.length_a   1.000
_cell.length_b   1.000
_cell.length_c   1.000
_cell.angle_alpha   90.00
_cell.angle_beta   90.00
_cell.angle_gamma   90.00
#
_symmetry.space_group_name_H-M   'P 1'
#
loop_
_entity.id
_entity.type
_entity.pdbx_description
1 polymer ?
#
loop_
_entity_poly.entity_id
_entity_poly.type
_entity_poly.pdbx_seq_one_letter_code
_entity_poly.pdbx_strand_id
1 'polypeptide(L)'
;MALPRWISSAPLRFNAWSVPARSRNRAYRSCLAQGPGRNSMIDETRAEDGKRPTSIVHRAAFLRELLKDVPPERLHASKRLERVDKGEGNGPITIHFTDGTTRECGILVGADGIHSTVRKIILGEDDPAVSPRNAG
;
A
#
# COMPACT_ATOMS: atom_id res chain seq x y z
N MET A 1 27.23 -8.52 27.85
CA MET A 1 26.95 -9.85 27.27
C MET A 1 25.82 -9.66 26.26
N ALA A 2 26.15 -9.88 24.98
CA ALA A 2 25.30 -10.02 23.77
C ALA A 2 24.11 -9.05 23.49
N LEU A 3 24.30 -8.22 22.47
CA LEU A 3 23.25 -7.62 21.62
C LEU A 3 22.84 -8.62 20.51
N PRO A 4 21.56 -8.73 20.12
CA PRO A 4 21.20 -9.41 18.89
C PRO A 4 21.37 -8.50 17.67
N ARG A 5 22.09 -9.04 16.69
CA ARG A 5 22.63 -8.42 15.48
C ARG A 5 21.91 -8.98 14.25
N TRP A 6 20.86 -8.33 13.73
CA TRP A 6 20.31 -8.59 12.37
C TRP A 6 19.54 -7.32 11.95
N ILE A 7 19.92 -6.58 10.90
CA ILE A 7 19.73 -6.92 9.48
C ILE A 7 20.96 -6.47 8.68
N SER A 8 21.51 -7.42 7.92
CA SER A 8 22.55 -7.20 6.91
C SER A 8 21.91 -6.69 5.62
N SER A 9 22.61 -5.75 5.00
CA SER A 9 22.41 -5.24 3.66
C SER A 9 22.66 -6.32 2.60
N ALA A 10 21.68 -6.55 1.72
CA ALA A 10 21.87 -7.16 0.41
C ALA A 10 20.68 -6.80 -0.52
N PRO A 11 20.91 -6.61 -1.82
CA PRO A 11 19.97 -5.94 -2.72
C PRO A 11 18.85 -6.86 -3.17
N LEU A 12 17.60 -6.41 -3.01
CA LEU A 12 16.41 -7.09 -3.52
C LEU A 12 16.36 -6.97 -5.05
N ARG A 13 16.62 -8.08 -5.74
CA ARG A 13 16.21 -8.26 -7.13
C ARG A 13 14.77 -8.78 -7.14
N PHE A 14 13.87 -8.02 -7.75
CA PHE A 14 12.45 -8.33 -7.89
C PHE A 14 12.21 -9.02 -9.23
N ASN A 15 11.71 -10.26 -9.21
CA ASN A 15 11.12 -10.92 -10.38
C ASN A 15 9.77 -11.51 -9.96
N ALA A 16 8.67 -10.94 -10.45
CA ALA A 16 7.36 -11.58 -10.43
C ALA A 16 7.25 -12.48 -11.67
N TRP A 17 6.82 -13.73 -11.49
CA TRP A 17 6.58 -14.66 -12.59
C TRP A 17 5.13 -15.12 -12.55
N SER A 18 4.45 -15.00 -13.69
CA SER A 18 3.20 -15.69 -13.97
C SER A 18 3.52 -16.94 -14.78
N VAL A 19 3.26 -18.13 -14.24
CA VAL A 19 3.34 -19.37 -15.03
C VAL A 19 2.02 -19.50 -15.81
N PRO A 20 2.04 -19.59 -17.16
CA PRO A 20 0.81 -19.81 -17.91
C PRO A 20 0.36 -21.26 -17.72
N ALA A 21 -0.58 -21.47 -16.81
CA ALA A 21 -1.27 -22.76 -16.72
C ALA A 21 -2.25 -22.87 -17.90
N ARG A 22 -2.00 -23.82 -18.79
CA ARG A 22 -3.03 -24.40 -19.66
C ARG A 22 -4.06 -25.13 -18.80
N SER A 23 -5.00 -24.42 -18.19
CA SER A 23 -6.27 -25.01 -17.78
C SER A 23 -7.32 -23.92 -17.51
N ARG A 24 -8.58 -24.28 -17.74
CA ARG A 24 -9.73 -23.39 -17.94
C ARG A 24 -10.29 -22.78 -16.64
N ASN A 25 -9.55 -22.75 -15.53
CA ASN A 25 -10.02 -22.25 -14.24
C ASN A 25 -9.15 -21.09 -13.73
N ARG A 26 -9.70 -19.87 -13.82
CA ARG A 26 -9.13 -18.65 -13.22
C ARG A 26 -9.58 -18.56 -11.75
N ALA A 27 -8.64 -18.64 -10.82
CA ALA A 27 -8.86 -18.40 -9.39
C ALA A 27 -8.16 -17.10 -8.98
N TYR A 28 -8.75 -16.33 -8.05
CA TYR A 28 -8.08 -15.22 -7.37
C TYR A 28 -7.39 -15.75 -6.12
N ARG A 29 -6.10 -15.43 -5.98
CA ARG A 29 -5.25 -15.92 -4.90
C ARG A 29 -4.75 -14.73 -4.10
N SER A 30 -5.14 -14.66 -2.84
CA SER A 30 -4.63 -13.69 -1.89
C SER A 30 -3.41 -14.32 -1.21
N CYS A 31 -2.24 -13.70 -1.33
CA CYS A 31 -1.01 -14.19 -0.70
C CYS A 31 -0.42 -13.16 0.27
N LEU A 32 0.33 -13.64 1.26
CA LEU A 32 1.03 -12.80 2.22
C LEU A 32 2.15 -12.01 1.52
N ALA A 33 2.07 -10.69 1.52
CA ALA A 33 3.00 -9.84 0.78
C ALA A 33 4.41 -9.79 1.40
N GLN A 34 4.53 -9.85 2.74
CA GLN A 34 5.80 -9.72 3.47
C GLN A 34 5.75 -10.47 4.81
N GLY A 35 6.93 -10.87 5.31
CA GLY A 35 7.10 -11.52 6.61
C GLY A 35 7.49 -13.00 6.48
N PRO A 36 7.55 -13.76 7.60
CA PRO A 36 7.97 -15.17 7.64
C PRO A 36 7.10 -16.16 6.84
N GLY A 37 6.06 -15.69 6.14
CA GLY A 37 5.24 -16.47 5.22
C GLY A 37 5.09 -15.80 3.85
N ARG A 38 6.02 -14.94 3.43
CA ARG A 38 5.93 -14.26 2.12
C ARG A 38 5.58 -15.24 0.99
N ASN A 39 4.60 -14.88 0.18
CA ASN A 39 4.00 -15.67 -0.90
C ASN A 39 3.17 -16.88 -0.46
N SER A 40 3.00 -17.13 0.84
CA SER A 40 2.05 -18.13 1.30
C SER A 40 0.64 -17.71 0.93
N MET A 41 -0.13 -18.65 0.40
CA MET A 41 -1.55 -18.46 0.16
C MET A 41 -2.27 -18.19 1.47
N ILE A 42 -3.01 -17.10 1.53
CA ILE A 42 -3.94 -16.79 2.62
C ILE A 42 -5.32 -17.32 2.26
N ASP A 43 -5.76 -17.06 1.02
CA ASP A 43 -7.09 -17.47 0.53
C ASP A 43 -7.09 -17.67 -1.00
N GLU A 44 -7.97 -18.54 -1.48
CA GLU A 44 -8.21 -18.78 -2.91
C GLU A 44 -9.71 -18.70 -3.20
N THR A 45 -10.13 -17.61 -3.86
CA THR A 45 -11.50 -17.50 -4.38
C THR A 45 -11.57 -18.13 -5.76
N ARG A 46 -12.33 -19.21 -5.87
CA ARG A 46 -12.67 -19.84 -7.16
C ARG A 46 -13.96 -19.23 -7.70
N ALA A 47 -14.02 -19.03 -9.01
CA ALA A 47 -15.28 -18.69 -9.66
C ALA A 47 -16.24 -19.87 -9.54
N GLU A 48 -17.40 -19.68 -8.90
CA GLU A 48 -18.50 -20.63 -8.97
C GLU A 48 -19.16 -20.57 -10.37
N ASP A 49 -19.51 -21.72 -10.94
CA ASP A 49 -20.27 -21.86 -12.19
C ASP A 49 -19.73 -21.11 -13.42
N GLY A 50 -18.41 -20.92 -13.52
CA GLY A 50 -17.79 -20.25 -14.67
C GLY A 50 -18.14 -18.75 -14.80
N LYS A 51 -18.89 -18.21 -13.83
CA LYS A 51 -19.18 -16.78 -13.73
C LYS A 51 -18.04 -16.13 -12.97
N ARG A 52 -17.30 -15.27 -13.65
CA ARG A 52 -16.34 -14.40 -12.97
C ARG A 52 -17.13 -13.55 -11.95
N PRO A 53 -16.71 -13.41 -10.69
CA PRO A 53 -17.16 -12.30 -9.87
C PRO A 53 -16.44 -11.01 -10.29
N THR A 54 -16.04 -10.87 -11.56
CA THR A 54 -15.50 -9.63 -12.08
C THR A 54 -16.66 -8.73 -12.42
N SER A 55 -17.03 -7.89 -11.46
CA SER A 55 -17.87 -6.74 -11.73
C SER A 55 -17.02 -5.63 -12.33
N ILE A 56 -17.37 -5.15 -13.52
CA ILE A 56 -16.77 -3.96 -14.11
C ILE A 56 -17.67 -2.79 -13.69
N VAL A 57 -17.09 -1.86 -12.94
CA VAL A 57 -17.79 -0.68 -12.45
C VAL A 57 -17.05 0.59 -12.87
N HIS A 58 -17.78 1.67 -13.05
CA HIS A 58 -17.18 2.98 -13.29
C HIS A 58 -16.45 3.43 -12.02
N ARG A 59 -15.14 3.73 -12.11
CA ARG A 59 -14.30 4.09 -10.95
C ARG A 59 -14.91 5.18 -10.08
N ALA A 60 -15.44 6.24 -10.70
CA ALA A 60 -16.04 7.35 -9.95
C ALA A 60 -17.38 6.97 -9.32
N ALA A 61 -18.14 6.03 -9.89
CA ALA A 61 -19.37 5.54 -9.26
C ALA A 61 -19.03 4.67 -8.05
N PHE A 62 -18.08 3.76 -8.21
CA PHE A 62 -17.63 2.89 -7.13
C PHE A 62 -17.02 3.66 -5.96
N LEU A 63 -16.17 4.65 -6.24
CA LEU A 63 -15.58 5.48 -5.18
C LEU A 63 -16.64 6.29 -4.42
N ARG A 64 -17.67 6.80 -5.10
CA ARG A 64 -18.79 7.49 -4.43
C ARG A 64 -19.53 6.53 -3.48
N GLU A 65 -19.80 5.31 -3.92
CA GLU A 65 -20.45 4.30 -3.06
C GLU A 65 -19.59 3.91 -1.86
N LEU A 66 -18.27 3.81 -2.02
CA LEU A 66 -17.37 3.52 -0.88
C LEU A 66 -17.32 4.65 0.16
N LEU A 67 -17.51 5.90 -0.27
CA LEU A 67 -17.40 7.07 0.60
C LEU A 67 -18.73 7.51 1.21
N LYS A 68 -19.87 6.95 0.78
CA LYS A 68 -21.21 7.44 1.14
C LYS A 68 -21.48 7.45 2.65
N ASP A 69 -20.92 6.48 3.37
CA ASP A 69 -21.14 6.30 4.82
C ASP A 69 -19.99 6.90 5.65
N VAL A 70 -19.00 7.53 5.01
CA VAL A 70 -17.88 8.17 5.70
C VAL A 70 -18.30 9.57 6.13
N PRO A 71 -18.19 9.93 7.42
CA PRO A 71 -18.51 11.27 7.89
C PRO A 71 -17.74 12.35 7.13
N PRO A 72 -18.41 13.39 6.56
CA PRO A 72 -17.76 14.42 5.76
C PRO A 72 -16.63 15.14 6.50
N GLU A 73 -16.72 15.29 7.81
CA GLU A 73 -15.73 15.97 8.65
C GLU A 73 -14.41 15.19 8.75
N ARG A 74 -14.40 13.92 8.36
CA ARG A 74 -13.21 13.06 8.28
C ARG A 74 -12.59 13.04 6.88
N LEU A 75 -13.27 13.60 5.88
CA LEU A 75 -12.83 13.65 4.50
C LEU A 75 -12.30 15.04 4.17
N HIS A 76 -10.98 15.16 4.05
CA HIS A 76 -10.31 16.42 3.72
C HIS A 76 -9.74 16.34 2.30
N ALA A 77 -10.51 16.83 1.32
CA ALA A 77 -10.02 16.99 -0.05
C ALA A 77 -9.00 18.13 -0.14
N SER A 78 -8.27 18.20 -1.27
CA SER A 78 -7.24 19.21 -1.53
C SER A 78 -6.09 19.25 -0.50
N LYS A 79 -5.93 18.20 0.30
CA LYS A 79 -4.80 18.01 1.23
C LYS A 79 -3.76 17.10 0.61
N ARG A 80 -2.74 17.68 -0.01
CA ARG A 80 -1.58 16.94 -0.53
C ARG A 80 -0.47 16.96 0.51
N LEU A 81 -0.03 15.77 0.94
CA LEU A 81 1.09 15.64 1.86
C LEU A 81 2.39 16.14 1.22
N GLU A 82 3.12 16.98 1.93
CA GLU A 82 4.41 17.52 1.54
C GLU A 82 5.54 16.96 2.40
N ARG A 83 5.38 17.02 3.72
CA ARG A 83 6.41 16.63 4.70
C ARG A 83 5.80 15.99 5.93
N VAL A 84 6.58 15.17 6.61
CA VAL A 84 6.23 14.54 7.89
C VAL A 84 7.38 14.74 8.86
N ASP A 85 7.08 15.29 10.04
CA ASP A 85 7.99 15.37 11.16
C ASP A 85 7.62 14.30 12.19
N LYS A 86 8.59 13.51 12.63
CA LYS A 86 8.40 12.49 13.67
C LYS A 86 8.49 13.16 15.04
N GLY A 87 7.50 12.93 15.90
CA GLY A 87 7.58 13.36 17.29
C GLY A 87 8.75 12.70 18.03
N GLU A 88 9.23 13.36 19.09
CA GLU A 88 10.27 12.81 19.95
C GLU A 88 9.77 11.54 20.68
N GLY A 89 10.57 10.47 20.67
CA GLY A 89 10.20 9.20 21.30
C GLY A 89 8.91 8.61 20.70
N ASN A 90 7.86 8.53 21.52
CA ASN A 90 6.51 8.09 21.14
C ASN A 90 5.54 9.26 20.93
N GLY A 91 6.05 10.47 20.68
CA GLY A 91 5.25 11.65 20.40
C GLY A 91 4.46 11.54 19.08
N PRO A 92 3.44 12.40 18.89
CA PRO A 92 2.62 12.40 17.69
C PRO A 92 3.45 12.75 16.44
N ILE A 93 2.99 12.26 15.31
CA ILE A 93 3.52 12.60 13.98
C ILE A 93 2.86 13.90 13.54
N THR A 94 3.65 14.88 13.10
CA THR A 94 3.13 16.11 12.48
C THR A 94 3.21 16.01 10.97
N ILE A 95 2.07 16.14 10.29
CA ILE A 95 1.97 16.13 8.83
C ILE A 95 1.79 17.55 8.31
N HIS A 96 2.53 17.90 7.26
CA HIS A 96 2.49 19.19 6.57
C HIS A 96 1.91 19.02 5.18
N PHE A 97 0.96 19.88 4.82
CA PHE A 97 0.31 19.86 3.52
C PHE A 97 0.77 21.03 2.65
N THR A 98 0.69 20.87 1.33
CA THR A 98 1.11 21.90 0.36
C THR A 98 0.26 23.17 0.40
N ASP A 99 -0.86 23.17 1.12
CA ASP A 99 -1.69 24.37 1.35
C ASP A 99 -1.24 25.17 2.59
N GLY A 100 -0.10 24.80 3.19
CA GLY A 100 0.48 25.42 4.37
C GLY A 100 -0.14 24.98 5.69
N THR A 101 -1.17 24.13 5.67
CA THR A 101 -1.79 23.61 6.89
C THR A 101 -1.05 22.40 7.45
N THR A 102 -1.24 22.13 8.74
CA THR A 102 -0.66 20.98 9.42
C THR A 102 -1.72 20.19 10.20
N ARG A 103 -1.39 18.94 10.51
CA ARG A 103 -2.16 18.10 11.47
C ARG A 103 -1.23 17.20 12.26
N GLU A 104 -1.72 16.74 13.42
CA GLU A 104 -1.05 15.71 14.21
C GLU A 104 -1.83 14.40 14.15
N CYS A 105 -1.11 13.27 14.16
CA CYS A 105 -1.70 11.95 14.28
C CYS A 105 -0.76 10.96 14.99
N GLY A 106 -1.32 9.91 15.59
CA GLY A 106 -0.50 8.82 16.15
C GLY A 106 0.00 7.83 15.09
N ILE A 107 -0.75 7.67 13.99
CA ILE A 107 -0.43 6.73 12.91
C ILE A 107 -0.69 7.42 11.57
N LEU A 108 0.23 7.25 10.63
CA LEU A 108 0.08 7.67 9.23
C LEU A 108 0.10 6.44 8.32
N VAL A 109 -0.96 6.28 7.51
CA VAL A 109 -1.06 5.19 6.52
C VAL A 109 -0.93 5.78 5.11
N GLY A 110 0.05 5.31 4.33
CA GLY A 110 0.26 5.72 2.95
C GLY A 110 -0.63 4.97 1.97
N ALA A 111 -1.74 5.58 1.56
CA ALA A 111 -2.63 5.09 0.50
C ALA A 111 -2.68 6.06 -0.71
N ASP A 112 -1.56 6.74 -0.97
CA ASP A 112 -1.40 7.84 -1.93
C ASP A 112 -0.89 7.41 -3.32
N GLY A 113 -0.95 6.11 -3.61
CA GLY A 113 -0.82 5.55 -4.95
C GLY A 113 0.61 5.45 -5.51
N ILE A 114 0.70 5.31 -6.84
CA ILE A 114 1.96 4.99 -7.53
C ILE A 114 3.03 6.08 -7.36
N HIS A 115 2.64 7.35 -7.16
CA HIS A 115 3.54 8.48 -6.93
C HIS A 115 3.67 8.86 -5.44
N SER A 116 3.46 7.90 -4.53
CA SER A 116 3.43 8.10 -3.08
C SER A 116 4.55 9.00 -2.54
N THR A 117 4.16 10.05 -1.81
CA THR A 117 5.02 10.86 -0.95
C THR A 117 5.39 10.07 0.30
N VAL A 118 4.45 9.32 0.87
CA VAL A 118 4.70 8.51 2.08
C VAL A 118 5.83 7.50 1.85
N ARG A 119 5.86 6.84 0.68
CA ARG A 119 6.91 5.90 0.31
C ARG A 119 8.29 6.56 0.27
N LYS A 120 8.38 7.78 -0.28
CA LYS A 120 9.63 8.57 -0.30
C LYS A 120 10.13 8.88 1.10
N ILE A 121 9.21 9.31 1.98
CA ILE A 121 9.54 9.68 3.36
C ILE A 121 10.05 8.46 4.16
N ILE A 122 9.44 7.29 3.97
CA ILE A 122 9.82 6.07 4.71
C ILE A 122 11.16 5.52 4.24
N LEU A 123 11.40 5.48 2.92
CA LEU A 123 12.60 4.87 2.35
C LEU A 123 13.80 5.84 2.27
N GLY A 124 13.54 7.15 2.22
CA GLY A 124 14.52 8.17 1.84
C GLY A 124 14.54 8.37 0.32
N GLU A 125 14.77 9.60 -0.14
CA GLU A 125 14.62 9.97 -1.56
C GLU A 125 15.55 9.19 -2.50
N ASP A 126 16.73 8.83 -2.02
CA ASP A 126 17.76 8.14 -2.80
C ASP A 126 17.57 6.61 -2.88
N ASP A 127 16.56 6.06 -2.20
CA ASP A 127 16.33 4.61 -2.19
C ASP A 127 15.77 4.13 -3.55
N PRO A 128 16.37 3.10 -4.18
CA PRO A 128 15.95 2.61 -5.50
C PRO A 128 14.54 2.01 -5.54
N ALA A 129 13.92 1.73 -4.39
CA ALA A 129 12.53 1.29 -4.25
C ALA A 129 11.53 2.44 -4.11
N VAL A 130 11.98 3.71 -4.08
CA VAL A 130 11.11 4.89 -4.16
C VAL A 130 10.37 4.94 -5.49
N SER A 131 11.06 4.63 -6.58
CA SER A 131 10.46 4.63 -7.91
C SER A 131 9.57 3.40 -8.08
N PRO A 132 8.30 3.58 -8.45
CA PRO A 132 7.38 2.46 -8.64
C PRO A 132 7.85 1.58 -9.79
N ARG A 133 7.74 0.26 -9.62
CA ARG A 133 8.02 -0.72 -10.68
C ARG A 133 6.72 -1.44 -11.03
N ASN A 134 6.31 -1.34 -12.29
CA ASN A 134 5.15 -2.09 -12.77
C ASN A 134 5.51 -3.58 -12.84
N ALA A 135 4.56 -4.44 -12.49
CA ALA A 135 4.81 -5.87 -12.33
C ALA A 135 5.07 -6.64 -13.64
N GLY A 136 4.84 -6.02 -14.80
CA GLY A 136 4.99 -6.66 -16.11
C GLY A 136 3.82 -7.59 -16.42
#